data_AF-A0A7V9BML1-F1
#
_entry.id   AF-A0A7V9BML1-F1
#
_cell.length_a   1.000
_cell.length_b   1.000
_cell.length_c   1.000
_cell.angle_alpha   90.00
_cell.angle_beta   90.00
_cell.angle_gamma   90.00
#
_symmetry.space_group_name_H-M   'P 1'
#
loop_
_entity.id
_entity.type
_entity.pdbx_description
1 polymer ?
#
loop_
_entity_poly.entity_id
_entity_poly.type
_entity_poly.pdbx_seq_one_letter_code
_entity_poly.pdbx_strand_id
1 'polypeptide(L)'
;MPKALDAALLRRWAGGCVDVLDAHQEEIDRINVFPVADNDTGTNLLLTMRAATDALARRLRETTSGNGLAAAETAAALASGALLGARGNSGVILSQVLRGVA
;
A
#
# COMPACT_ATOMS: atom_id res chain seq x y z
N MET A 1 -15.28 21.51 -6.28
CA MET A 1 -15.31 20.18 -6.91
C MET A 1 -14.34 19.27 -6.17
N PRO A 2 -14.71 18.04 -5.79
CA PRO A 2 -13.73 17.10 -5.28
C PRO A 2 -12.63 16.91 -6.34
N LYS A 3 -11.35 16.96 -5.94
CA LYS A 3 -10.25 16.60 -6.84
C LYS A 3 -10.47 15.15 -7.29
N ALA A 4 -10.42 14.91 -8.60
CA ALA A 4 -10.53 13.56 -9.13
C ALA A 4 -9.39 12.69 -8.57
N LEU A 5 -9.71 11.43 -8.25
CA LEU A 5 -8.72 10.45 -7.83
C LEU A 5 -7.94 9.98 -9.06
N ASP A 6 -6.88 10.71 -9.42
CA ASP A 6 -6.05 10.42 -10.58
C ASP A 6 -4.84 9.53 -10.23
N ALA A 7 -4.19 8.99 -11.27
CA ALA A 7 -3.02 8.13 -11.13
C ALA A 7 -1.83 8.82 -10.44
N ALA A 8 -1.69 10.15 -10.57
CA ALA A 8 -0.61 10.88 -9.93
C ALA A 8 -0.87 11.05 -8.43
N LEU A 9 -2.12 11.30 -8.04
CA LEU A 9 -2.56 11.37 -6.65
C LEU A 9 -2.40 10.01 -5.98
N LEU A 10 -2.84 8.92 -6.60
CA LEU A 10 -2.67 7.56 -6.06
C LEU A 10 -1.21 7.20 -5.82
N ARG A 11 -0.33 7.55 -6.77
CA ARG A 11 1.13 7.34 -6.62
C ARG A 11 1.72 8.10 -5.45
N ARG A 12 1.42 9.40 -5.34
CA ARG A 12 1.92 10.23 -4.24
C ARG A 12 1.36 9.78 -2.90
N TRP A 13 0.08 9.43 -2.87
CA TRP A 13 -0.58 8.92 -1.67
C TRP A 13 0.06 7.61 -1.20
N ALA A 14 0.24 6.63 -2.09
CA ALA A 14 0.87 5.35 -1.74
C ALA A 14 2.31 5.53 -1.23
N GLY A 15 3.10 6.41 -1.88
CA GLY A 15 4.44 6.77 -1.40
C GLY A 15 4.42 7.40 -0.01
N GLY A 16 3.55 8.40 0.20
CA GLY A 16 3.39 9.04 1.50
C GLY A 16 2.91 8.08 2.60
N CYS A 17 2.10 7.07 2.27
CA CYS A 17 1.75 6.01 3.21
C CYS A 17 2.97 5.18 3.62
N VAL A 18 3.87 4.85 2.69
CA VAL A 18 5.13 4.16 3.03
C VAL A 18 5.97 5.01 3.96
N ASP A 19 6.13 6.31 3.67
CA ASP A 19 6.93 7.22 4.49
C ASP A 19 6.37 7.34 5.92
N VAL A 20 5.06 7.50 6.06
CA VAL A 20 4.38 7.58 7.37
C VAL A 20 4.46 6.26 8.12
N LEU A 21 4.25 5.13 7.45
CA LEU A 21 4.37 3.82 8.10
C LEU A 21 5.81 3.54 8.55
N ASP A 22 6.81 3.93 7.75
CA ASP A 22 8.21 3.75 8.10
C ASP A 22 8.58 4.54 9.36
N ALA A 23 8.11 5.79 9.45
CA ALA A 23 8.33 6.67 10.59
C ALA A 23 7.60 6.23 11.88
N HIS A 24 6.47 5.54 11.76
CA HIS A 24 5.59 5.22 12.90
C HIS A 24 5.42 3.72 13.19
N GLN A 25 6.09 2.82 12.46
CA GLN A 25 5.89 1.36 12.64
C GLN A 25 6.11 0.90 14.08
N GLU A 26 7.16 1.39 14.75
CA GLU A 26 7.48 1.03 16.14
C GLU A 26 6.43 1.57 17.14
N GLU A 27 5.83 2.72 16.84
CA GLU A 27 4.73 3.26 17.62
C GLU A 27 3.49 2.36 17.48
N ILE A 28 3.15 1.98 16.24
CA ILE A 28 2.02 1.10 15.93
C ILE A 28 2.21 -0.29 16.55
N ASP A 29 3.42 -0.85 16.47
CA ASP A 29 3.77 -2.15 17.04
C ASP A 29 3.49 -2.20 18.55
N ARG A 30 3.70 -1.08 19.26
CA ARG A 30 3.43 -0.94 20.70
C ARG A 30 1.96 -0.82 21.08
N ILE A 31 1.06 -0.52 20.14
CA ILE A 31 -0.39 -0.40 20.43
C ILE A 31 -1.01 -1.77 20.66
N ASN A 32 -0.52 -2.81 19.98
CA ASN A 32 -1.15 -4.13 19.99
C ASN A 32 -0.80 -4.93 21.26
N VAL A 33 -1.58 -4.76 22.32
CA VAL A 33 -1.29 -5.31 23.67
C VAL A 33 -2.24 -6.44 24.13
N PHE A 34 -3.02 -7.08 23.24
CA PHE A 34 -4.02 -8.09 23.67
C PHE A 34 -4.17 -9.31 22.74
N PRO A 35 -4.28 -10.56 23.25
CA PRO A 35 -3.92 -11.05 24.60
C PRO A 35 -2.41 -11.34 24.75
N VAL A 36 -1.67 -11.45 23.63
CA VAL A 36 -0.21 -11.52 23.53
C VAL A 36 0.20 -10.55 22.43
N ALA A 37 1.17 -9.68 22.72
CA ALA A 37 1.62 -8.68 21.77
C ALA A 37 2.56 -9.33 20.74
N ASP A 38 2.08 -9.50 19.52
CA ASP A 38 2.93 -9.97 18.40
C ASP A 38 3.92 -8.87 17.94
N ASN A 39 3.71 -7.61 18.37
CA ASN A 39 4.58 -6.44 18.14
C ASN A 39 5.04 -6.27 16.68
N ASP A 40 4.21 -6.67 15.72
CA ASP A 40 4.55 -6.67 14.30
C ASP A 40 3.50 -5.97 13.42
N THR A 41 2.45 -5.39 14.00
CA THR A 41 1.37 -4.74 13.25
C THR A 41 1.87 -3.65 12.30
N GLY A 42 2.64 -2.69 12.80
CA GLY A 42 3.26 -1.60 12.04
C GLY A 42 4.26 -2.12 11.03
N THR A 43 5.13 -3.04 11.44
CA THR A 43 6.08 -3.71 10.54
C THR A 43 5.36 -4.39 9.37
N ASN A 44 4.28 -5.12 9.64
CA ASN A 44 3.46 -5.81 8.65
C ASN A 44 2.77 -4.85 7.68
N LEU A 45 2.23 -3.73 8.18
CA LEU A 45 1.62 -2.69 7.35
C LEU A 45 2.65 -2.04 6.42
N LEU A 46 3.84 -1.70 6.93
CA LEU A 46 4.92 -1.12 6.14
C LEU A 46 5.37 -2.05 5.02
N LEU A 47 5.68 -3.32 5.35
CA LEU A 47 6.13 -4.30 4.36
C LEU A 47 5.06 -4.56 3.29
N THR A 48 3.78 -4.57 3.68
CA THR A 48 2.66 -4.70 2.75
C THR A 48 2.54 -3.49 1.81
N MET A 49 2.65 -2.26 2.33
CA MET A 49 2.63 -1.06 1.47
C MET A 49 3.85 -0.96 0.55
N ARG A 50 5.04 -1.35 1.02
CA ARG A 50 6.24 -1.43 0.18
C ARG A 50 6.04 -2.41 -0.98
N ALA A 51 5.45 -3.57 -0.72
CA ALA A 51 5.12 -4.52 -1.79
C ALA A 51 4.12 -3.95 -2.81
N ALA A 52 3.13 -3.17 -2.35
CA ALA A 52 2.20 -2.45 -3.22
C ALA A 52 2.92 -1.45 -4.14
N THR A 53 3.77 -0.60 -3.58
CA THR A 53 4.51 0.41 -4.35
C THR A 53 5.53 -0.22 -5.29
N ASP A 54 6.16 -1.32 -4.90
CA ASP A 54 7.09 -2.07 -5.76
C ASP A 54 6.39 -2.71 -6.95
N ALA A 55 5.19 -3.27 -6.75
CA ALA A 55 4.38 -3.81 -7.82
C ALA A 55 3.95 -2.73 -8.80
N LEU A 56 3.52 -1.57 -8.30
CA LEU A 56 3.20 -0.41 -9.14
C LEU A 56 4.44 0.06 -9.93
N ALA A 57 5.61 0.12 -9.29
CA ALA A 57 6.85 0.50 -9.95
C ALA A 57 7.26 -0.49 -11.05
N ARG A 58 7.09 -1.80 -10.83
CA ARG A 58 7.28 -2.83 -11.88
C ARG A 58 6.31 -2.61 -13.04
N ARG A 59 5.01 -2.44 -12.75
CA ARG A 59 3.98 -2.25 -13.78
C ARG A 59 4.23 -1.00 -14.62
N LEU A 60 4.69 0.08 -14.01
CA LEU A 60 5.09 1.31 -14.71
C LEU A 60 6.27 1.10 -15.66
N ARG A 61 7.26 0.27 -15.30
CA ARG A 61 8.38 -0.07 -16.19
C ARG A 61 7.96 -0.94 -17.37
N GLU A 62 6.97 -1.80 -17.19
CA GLU A 62 6.44 -2.67 -18.23
C GLU A 62 5.50 -1.94 -19.20
N THR A 63 4.92 -0.81 -18.79
CA THR A 63 4.07 0.01 -19.65
C THR A 63 4.92 0.74 -20.70
N THR A 64 4.80 0.30 -21.94
CA THR A 64 5.45 0.91 -23.12
C THR A 64 4.69 2.10 -23.69
N SER A 65 3.47 2.35 -23.22
CA SER A 65 2.66 3.49 -23.65
C SER A 65 3.21 4.79 -23.05
N GLY A 66 3.44 5.81 -23.89
CA GLY A 66 3.94 7.13 -23.45
C GLY A 66 3.01 7.88 -22.50
N ASN A 67 1.82 7.34 -22.25
CA ASN A 67 0.75 7.97 -21.49
C ASN A 67 0.75 7.55 -20.00
N GLY A 68 1.61 6.58 -19.62
CA GLY A 68 1.62 6.00 -18.27
C GLY A 68 0.40 5.12 -17.99
N LEU A 69 0.13 4.86 -16.70
CA LEU A 69 -1.03 4.09 -16.24
C LEU A 69 -2.24 4.98 -15.97
N ALA A 70 -3.43 4.48 -16.28
CA ALA A 70 -4.68 5.07 -15.83
C ALA A 70 -4.84 4.94 -14.29
N ALA A 71 -5.78 5.71 -13.72
CA ALA A 71 -6.05 5.67 -12.28
C ALA A 71 -6.48 4.27 -11.81
N ALA A 72 -7.39 3.63 -12.54
CA ALA A 72 -7.85 2.27 -12.25
C ALA A 72 -6.71 1.23 -12.31
N GLU A 73 -5.84 1.31 -13.32
CA GLU A 73 -4.68 0.42 -13.44
C GLU A 73 -3.66 0.65 -12.31
N THR A 74 -3.50 1.91 -11.89
CA THR A 74 -2.64 2.29 -10.75
C THR A 74 -3.18 1.70 -9.45
N ALA A 75 -4.49 1.84 -9.20
CA ALA A 75 -5.14 1.28 -8.01
C ALA A 75 -5.09 -0.26 -8.02
N ALA A 76 -5.34 -0.88 -9.18
CA ALA A 76 -5.26 -2.34 -9.34
C ALA A 76 -3.84 -2.88 -9.09
N ALA A 77 -2.80 -2.19 -9.57
CA ALA A 77 -1.41 -2.58 -9.32
C ALA A 77 -1.05 -2.49 -7.83
N LEU A 78 -1.49 -1.42 -7.14
CA LEU A 78 -1.31 -1.28 -5.70
C LEU A 78 -2.03 -2.40 -4.93
N ALA A 79 -3.31 -2.64 -5.24
CA ALA A 79 -4.11 -3.69 -4.59
C ALA A 79 -3.51 -5.08 -4.80
N SER A 80 -3.08 -5.40 -6.03
CA SER A 80 -2.45 -6.68 -6.34
C SER A 80 -1.11 -6.86 -5.63
N GLY A 81 -0.26 -5.83 -5.63
CA GLY A 81 1.01 -5.86 -4.90
C GLY A 81 0.85 -6.02 -3.40
N ALA A 82 -0.11 -5.31 -2.81
CA ALA A 82 -0.43 -5.43 -1.39
C ALA A 82 -0.95 -6.83 -1.05
N LEU A 83 -1.83 -7.40 -1.87
CA LEU A 83 -2.36 -8.74 -1.65
C LEU A 83 -1.26 -9.81 -1.69
N LEU A 84 -0.41 -9.77 -2.72
CA LEU A 84 0.66 -10.76 -2.91
C LEU A 84 1.79 -10.58 -1.88
N GLY A 85 2.00 -9.35 -1.40
CA GLY A 85 3.03 -9.02 -0.42
C GLY A 85 2.55 -8.95 1.02
N ALA A 86 1.26 -9.21 1.28
CA ALA A 86 0.64 -9.05 2.59
C ALA A 86 1.40 -9.84 3.68
N ARG A 87 1.63 -9.18 4.82
CA ARG A 87 2.26 -9.78 6.00
C ARG A 87 1.32 -9.76 7.18
N GLY A 88 1.16 -10.91 7.82
CA GLY A 88 0.25 -11.08 8.96
C GLY A 88 -1.20 -10.68 8.66
N ASN A 89 -2.00 -10.60 9.70
CA ASN A 89 -3.43 -10.25 9.57
C ASN A 89 -3.63 -8.79 9.16
N SER A 90 -2.80 -7.87 9.69
CA SER A 90 -2.89 -6.44 9.37
C SER A 90 -2.60 -6.16 7.89
N GLY A 91 -1.61 -6.85 7.30
CA GLY A 91 -1.32 -6.76 5.87
C GLY A 91 -2.47 -7.30 5.00
N VAL A 92 -3.09 -8.42 5.40
CA VAL A 92 -4.25 -8.96 4.68
C VAL A 92 -5.41 -7.96 4.69
N ILE A 93 -5.73 -7.36 5.84
CA ILE A 93 -6.80 -6.35 5.95
C ILE A 93 -6.49 -5.13 5.08
N LEU A 94 -5.27 -4.59 5.17
CA LEU A 94 -4.82 -3.47 4.35
C LEU A 94 -4.93 -3.78 2.85
N SER A 95 -4.60 -5.00 2.43
CA SER A 95 -4.74 -5.40 1.03
C SER A 95 -6.21 -5.37 0.55
N GLN A 96 -7.17 -5.67 1.42
CA GLN A 96 -8.60 -5.56 1.08
C GLN A 96 -9.08 -4.11 1.04
N VAL A 97 -8.55 -3.24 1.90
CA VAL A 97 -8.81 -1.79 1.81
C VAL A 97 -8.34 -1.27 0.45
N LEU A 98 -7.12 -1.61 0.01
CA LEU A 98 -6.61 -1.21 -1.29
C LEU A 98 -7.40 -1.81 -2.45
N ARG A 99 -7.89 -3.05 -2.31
CA ARG A 99 -8.82 -3.65 -3.28
C ARG A 99 -10.12 -2.85 -3.41
N GLY A 100 -10.63 -2.27 -2.32
CA GLY A 100 -11.82 -1.42 -2.36
C GLY A 100 -11.61 -0.05 -3.02
N VAL A 101 -10.36 0.39 -3.17
CA VAL A 101 -9.99 1.61 -3.91
C VAL A 101 -9.86 1.34 -5.41
N ALA A 102 -9.60 0.09 -5.81
CA ALA A 102 -9.41 -0.34 -7.20
C ALA A 102 -10.73 -0.62 -7.91
#